data_AF-A0A9J6DQE2-F1
#
_entry.id   AF-A0A9J6DQE2-F1
#
_cell.length_a   1.000
_cell.length_b   1.000
_cell.length_c   1.000
_cell.angle_alpha   90.00
_cell.angle_beta   90.00
_cell.angle_gamma   90.00
#
_symmetry.space_group_name_H-M   'P 1'
#
loop_
_entity.id
_entity.type
_entity.pdbx_description
1 polymer ?
#
loop_
_entity_poly.entity_id
_entity_poly.type
_entity_poly.pdbx_seq_one_letter_code
_entity_poly.pdbx_strand_id
1 'polypeptide(L)'
;MDNTYLDQNEPIIYNRSRFYTRDKSGLLVNTPSVDCSYKWAGGGLLSTVNDLLRFGNAMLYCAQADGRKYKAGYLRPETIRLLWTPHAKVHNNWQKTYFQSYGMGWALTETGENPGGCVEWPAFAAYHTGGSVGGTSALVLLPSAWSPEETSDTTRANSPSPPRGVVVAVIGNISNAGYGKMAVGIARKFVELCS
;
A
#
# COMPACT_ATOMS: atom_id res chain seq x y z
N MET A 1 10.28 3.71 12.55
CA MET A 1 10.37 4.10 11.12
C MET A 1 11.36 5.23 11.12
N ASP A 2 12.63 4.87 10.99
CA ASP A 2 13.73 5.71 11.48
C ASP A 2 14.40 6.45 10.31
N ASN A 3 13.94 6.18 9.09
CA ASN A 3 14.42 6.74 7.83
C ASN A 3 13.26 7.28 6.99
N THR A 4 12.22 7.78 7.67
CA THR A 4 11.08 8.44 7.04
C THR A 4 11.06 9.90 7.47
N TYR A 5 11.04 10.80 6.50
CA TYR A 5 11.22 12.23 6.71
C TYR A 5 10.20 13.04 5.93
N LEU A 6 9.93 14.24 6.42
CA LEU A 6 9.32 15.30 5.62
C LEU A 6 10.37 15.80 4.61
N ASP A 7 9.98 15.97 3.35
CA ASP A 7 10.84 16.52 2.30
C ASP A 7 11.01 18.03 2.55
N GLN A 8 11.99 18.37 3.39
CA GLN A 8 12.38 19.74 3.68
C GLN A 8 13.38 20.20 2.62
N ASN A 9 13.16 21.40 2.07
CA ASN A 9 13.92 21.89 0.93
C ASN A 9 15.31 22.43 1.30
N GLU A 10 15.45 23.03 2.49
CA GLU A 10 16.71 23.65 2.94
C GLU A 10 17.70 22.65 3.57
N PRO A 11 17.31 21.79 4.53
CA PRO A 11 18.25 20.90 5.18
C PRO A 11 18.71 19.76 4.26
N ILE A 12 19.99 19.40 4.36
CA ILE A 12 20.52 18.23 3.65
C ILE A 12 20.00 16.95 4.31
N ILE A 13 19.23 16.17 3.54
CA ILE A 13 18.79 14.84 3.94
C ILE A 13 19.83 13.83 3.44
N TYR A 14 20.59 13.26 4.37
CA TYR A 14 21.60 12.25 4.05
C TYR A 14 20.98 11.00 3.41
N ASN A 15 21.73 10.37 2.50
CA ASN A 15 21.30 9.17 1.76
C ASN A 15 20.03 9.34 0.90
N ARG A 16 19.64 10.58 0.60
CA ARG A 16 18.60 10.86 -0.39
C ARG A 16 19.10 10.51 -1.80
N SER A 17 18.34 9.68 -2.52
CA SER A 17 18.66 9.33 -3.91
C SER A 17 18.53 10.54 -4.83
N ARG A 18 19.36 10.58 -5.90
CA ARG A 18 19.16 11.51 -7.01
C ARG A 18 17.96 11.09 -7.84
N PHE A 19 17.26 12.08 -8.37
CA PHE A 19 16.02 11.91 -9.11
C PHE A 19 16.24 12.14 -10.61
N TYR A 20 15.58 11.31 -11.42
CA TYR A 20 15.80 11.25 -12.86
C TYR A 20 14.51 11.23 -13.67
N THR A 21 14.58 11.68 -14.91
CA THR A 21 13.53 11.52 -15.91
C THR A 21 14.14 11.05 -17.22
N ARG A 22 13.31 10.59 -18.16
CA ARG A 22 13.72 10.41 -19.54
C ARG A 22 13.38 11.66 -20.34
N ASP A 23 14.31 12.11 -21.18
CA ASP A 23 14.04 13.17 -22.16
C ASP A 23 13.23 12.64 -23.35
N LYS A 24 13.00 13.50 -24.35
CA LYS A 24 12.24 13.13 -25.57
C LYS A 24 12.93 12.03 -26.39
N SER A 25 14.24 11.87 -26.22
CA SER A 25 15.05 10.83 -26.88
C SER A 25 15.16 9.56 -26.03
N GLY A 26 14.56 9.52 -24.85
CA GLY A 26 14.58 8.39 -23.93
C GLY A 26 15.83 8.32 -23.04
N LEU A 27 16.73 9.29 -23.11
CA LEU A 27 17.96 9.34 -22.32
C LEU A 27 17.66 9.75 -20.88
N LEU A 28 18.40 9.15 -19.94
CA LEU A 28 18.26 9.46 -18.52
C LEU A 28 18.92 10.81 -18.21
N VAL A 29 18.16 11.74 -17.66
CA VAL A 29 18.63 13.08 -17.29
C VAL A 29 18.20 13.40 -15.85
N ASN A 30 18.94 14.27 -15.16
CA ASN A 30 18.57 14.75 -13.83
C ASN A 30 17.25 15.54 -13.91
N THR A 31 16.42 15.44 -12.88
CA THR A 31 15.25 16.31 -12.75
C THR A 31 15.60 17.67 -12.13
N PRO A 32 14.79 18.71 -12.37
CA PRO A 32 14.92 19.96 -11.64
C PRO A 32 14.68 19.74 -10.14
N SER A 33 15.28 20.61 -9.32
CA SER A 33 14.96 20.67 -7.90
C SER A 33 13.50 21.09 -7.71
N VAL A 34 12.82 20.46 -6.75
CA VAL A 34 11.43 20.76 -6.41
C VAL A 34 11.30 20.97 -4.91
N ASP A 35 10.56 22.01 -4.53
CA ASP A 35 10.17 22.23 -3.15
C ASP A 35 8.85 21.50 -2.87
N CYS A 36 8.89 20.53 -1.97
CA CYS A 36 7.72 19.78 -1.50
C CYS A 36 7.34 20.14 -0.04
N SER A 37 8.02 21.12 0.56
CA SER A 37 7.90 21.48 1.98
C SER A 37 6.51 22.01 2.36
N TYR A 38 5.80 22.64 1.42
CA TYR A 38 4.45 23.16 1.61
C TYR A 38 3.33 22.15 1.32
N LYS A 39 3.66 20.91 0.91
CA LYS A 39 2.67 19.92 0.43
C LYS A 39 2.93 18.49 0.91
N TRP A 40 3.47 18.33 2.12
CA TRP A 40 3.82 17.01 2.68
C TRP A 40 2.67 16.01 2.62
N ALA A 41 1.46 16.43 3.02
CA ALA A 41 0.28 15.56 3.03
C ALA A 41 -0.13 15.01 1.66
N GLY A 42 0.26 15.68 0.56
CA GLY A 42 -0.06 15.26 -0.81
C GLY A 42 1.01 14.42 -1.49
N GLY A 43 2.24 14.37 -0.96
CA GLY A 43 3.35 13.64 -1.61
C GLY A 43 4.75 14.10 -1.24
N GLY A 44 4.93 14.78 -0.11
CA GLY A 44 6.24 15.28 0.34
C GLY A 44 6.87 14.44 1.45
N LEU A 45 6.58 13.14 1.50
CA LEU A 45 7.26 12.21 2.40
C LEU A 45 8.38 11.49 1.65
N LEU A 46 9.56 11.42 2.26
CA LEU A 46 10.67 10.58 1.85
C LEU A 46 10.74 9.37 2.76
N SER A 47 11.03 8.19 2.21
CA SER A 47 11.13 6.96 2.99
C SER A 47 12.06 5.95 2.32
N THR A 48 12.25 4.81 2.98
CA THR A 48 12.97 3.65 2.45
C THR A 48 12.01 2.47 2.31
N VAL A 49 12.36 1.49 1.48
CA VAL A 49 11.56 0.27 1.34
C VAL A 49 11.36 -0.41 2.71
N ASN A 50 12.40 -0.45 3.56
CA ASN A 50 12.33 -1.05 4.88
C ASN A 50 11.29 -0.38 5.79
N ASP A 51 11.26 0.96 5.81
CA ASP A 51 10.26 1.70 6.59
C ASP A 51 8.85 1.57 6.01
N LEU A 52 8.69 1.54 4.69
CA LEU A 52 7.39 1.27 4.06
C LEU A 52 6.87 -0.14 4.37
N LEU A 53 7.74 -1.15 4.43
CA LEU A 53 7.37 -2.50 4.86
C LEU A 53 6.92 -2.51 6.33
N ARG A 54 7.63 -1.81 7.22
CA ARG A 54 7.21 -1.63 8.62
C ARG A 54 5.83 -0.96 8.72
N PHE A 55 5.60 0.09 7.93
CA PHE A 55 4.30 0.76 7.86
C PHE A 55 3.19 -0.18 7.36
N GLY A 56 3.41 -0.89 6.26
CA GLY A 56 2.44 -1.85 5.73
C GLY A 56 2.12 -2.98 6.70
N ASN A 57 3.13 -3.53 7.38
CA ASN A 57 2.95 -4.55 8.42
C ASN A 57 2.18 -3.99 9.63
N ALA A 58 2.44 -2.75 10.03
CA ALA A 58 1.68 -2.10 11.10
C ALA A 58 0.20 -1.91 10.72
N MET A 59 -0.11 -1.57 9.47
CA MET A 59 -1.48 -1.47 8.96
C MET A 59 -2.20 -2.83 8.96
N LEU A 60 -1.54 -3.90 8.49
CA LEU A 60 -2.08 -5.27 8.58
C LEU A 60 -2.31 -5.68 10.03
N TYR A 61 -1.36 -5.39 10.91
CA TYR A 61 -1.49 -5.69 12.34
C TYR A 61 -2.68 -4.96 12.96
N CYS A 62 -2.83 -3.66 12.69
CA CYS A 62 -3.97 -2.87 13.18
C CYS A 62 -5.32 -3.41 12.68
N ALA A 63 -5.36 -3.99 11.47
CA ALA A 63 -6.58 -4.61 10.94
C ALA A 63 -6.95 -5.92 11.66
N GLN A 64 -6.00 -6.59 12.31
CA GLN A 64 -6.11 -7.96 12.81
C GLN A 64 -6.07 -8.07 14.33
N ALA A 65 -5.40 -7.14 15.01
CA ALA A 65 -5.25 -7.14 16.46
C ALA A 65 -6.36 -6.30 17.13
N ASP A 66 -7.29 -6.97 17.78
CA ASP A 66 -8.47 -6.38 18.44
C ASP A 66 -8.25 -5.99 19.90
N GLY A 67 -7.04 -6.18 20.44
CA GLY A 67 -6.72 -5.89 21.83
C GLY A 67 -7.15 -6.96 22.84
N ARG A 68 -7.78 -8.06 22.40
CA ARG A 68 -8.21 -9.16 23.29
C ARG A 68 -7.14 -10.25 23.40
N LYS A 69 -6.76 -10.85 22.26
CA LYS A 69 -5.74 -11.91 22.20
C LYS A 69 -4.33 -11.34 22.02
N TYR A 70 -4.21 -10.26 21.24
CA TYR A 70 -2.95 -9.60 20.93
C TYR A 70 -3.00 -8.15 21.40
N LYS A 71 -1.83 -7.56 21.66
CA LYS A 71 -1.72 -6.13 22.01
C LYS A 71 -2.38 -5.28 20.94
N ALA A 72 -3.16 -4.29 21.35
CA ALA A 72 -3.79 -3.36 20.41
C ALA A 72 -2.74 -2.68 19.50
N GLY A 73 -3.08 -2.52 18.23
CA GLY A 73 -2.28 -1.76 17.26
C GLY A 73 -2.36 -0.24 17.50
N TYR A 74 -1.70 0.53 16.65
CA TYR A 74 -1.77 2.00 16.67
C TYR A 74 -3.17 2.53 16.35
N LEU A 75 -3.88 1.83 15.46
CA LEU A 75 -5.26 2.14 15.06
C LEU A 75 -6.16 0.96 15.40
N ARG A 76 -7.42 1.24 15.70
CA ARG A 76 -8.44 0.21 15.90
C ARG A 76 -8.72 -0.52 14.58
N PRO A 77 -9.04 -1.83 14.60
CA PRO A 77 -9.44 -2.56 13.40
C PRO A 77 -10.56 -1.88 12.61
N GLU A 78 -11.55 -1.29 13.30
CA GLU A 78 -12.66 -0.57 12.67
C GLU A 78 -12.18 0.67 11.91
N THR A 79 -11.15 1.35 12.41
CA THR A 79 -10.54 2.50 11.72
C THR A 79 -9.84 2.07 10.44
N ILE A 80 -9.13 0.94 10.46
CA ILE A 80 -8.51 0.40 9.24
C ILE A 80 -9.58 -0.03 8.22
N ARG A 81 -10.66 -0.67 8.67
CA ARG A 81 -11.79 -1.01 7.80
C ARG A 81 -12.39 0.21 7.12
N LEU A 82 -12.54 1.33 7.85
CA LEU A 82 -13.00 2.59 7.27
C LEU A 82 -12.04 3.12 6.20
N LEU A 83 -10.72 3.08 6.42
CA LEU A 83 -9.72 3.50 5.43
C LEU A 83 -9.82 2.69 4.12
N TRP A 84 -10.14 1.40 4.25
CA TRP A 84 -10.26 0.44 3.15
C TRP A 84 -11.70 0.21 2.67
N THR A 85 -12.64 1.05 3.10
CA THR A 85 -14.02 1.01 2.61
C THR A 85 -14.14 1.92 1.38
N PRO A 86 -14.63 1.41 0.23
CA PRO A 86 -14.94 2.25 -0.94
C PRO A 86 -15.85 3.41 -0.59
N HIS A 87 -15.49 4.61 -1.02
CA HIS A 87 -16.40 5.75 -0.92
C HIS A 87 -17.44 5.70 -2.05
N ALA A 88 -18.73 5.73 -1.69
CA ALA A 88 -19.86 5.50 -2.61
C ALA A 88 -19.87 6.38 -3.88
N LYS A 89 -19.27 7.58 -3.83
CA LYS A 89 -19.22 8.52 -4.97
C LYS A 89 -18.00 8.37 -5.89
N VAL A 90 -17.00 7.55 -5.54
CA VAL A 90 -15.79 7.39 -6.37
C VAL A 90 -15.99 6.34 -7.47
N HIS A 91 -17.18 5.72 -7.54
CA HIS A 91 -17.45 4.63 -8.45
C HIS A 91 -17.42 4.94 -9.97
N ASN A 92 -17.32 6.19 -10.45
CA ASN A 92 -17.71 6.46 -11.87
C ASN A 92 -16.92 7.48 -12.71
N ASN A 93 -15.74 7.99 -12.33
CA ASN A 93 -15.02 8.98 -13.17
C ASN A 93 -13.74 8.50 -13.87
N TRP A 94 -13.21 7.31 -13.53
CA TRP A 94 -12.03 6.72 -14.18
C TRP A 94 -12.44 5.41 -14.88
N GLN A 95 -13.08 5.54 -16.04
CA GLN A 95 -13.58 4.46 -16.91
C GLN A 95 -14.56 3.45 -16.26
N LYS A 96 -15.65 3.16 -16.99
CA LYS A 96 -16.70 2.18 -16.65
C LYS A 96 -16.24 0.71 -16.65
N THR A 97 -14.96 0.44 -16.46
CA THR A 97 -14.42 -0.91 -16.46
C THR A 97 -14.00 -1.32 -15.06
N TYR A 98 -14.98 -1.86 -14.34
CA TYR A 98 -14.87 -3.07 -13.53
C TYR A 98 -13.78 -3.10 -12.42
N PHE A 99 -14.26 -3.23 -11.16
CA PHE A 99 -13.51 -3.78 -10.00
C PHE A 99 -12.42 -2.91 -9.36
N GLN A 100 -12.33 -1.60 -9.60
CA GLN A 100 -11.43 -0.71 -8.86
C GLN A 100 -12.21 0.35 -8.10
N SER A 101 -11.98 0.42 -6.79
CA SER A 101 -12.60 1.38 -5.89
C SER A 101 -11.54 2.21 -5.18
N TYR A 102 -11.95 3.30 -4.54
CA TYR A 102 -11.03 4.13 -3.76
C TYR A 102 -11.60 4.35 -2.35
N GLY A 103 -10.80 4.01 -1.35
CA GLY A 103 -11.04 4.33 0.05
C GLY A 103 -10.31 5.62 0.46
N MET A 104 -10.09 5.81 1.75
CA MET A 104 -9.36 7.00 2.23
C MET A 104 -7.85 6.83 2.01
N GLY A 105 -7.36 7.30 0.86
CA GLY A 105 -5.94 7.25 0.51
C GLY A 105 -5.46 5.90 -0.02
N TRP A 106 -6.38 5.03 -0.46
CA TRP A 106 -6.09 3.70 -0.97
C TRP A 106 -6.93 3.38 -2.19
N ALA A 107 -6.28 2.94 -3.27
CA ALA A 107 -6.95 2.18 -4.31
C ALA A 107 -7.21 0.75 -3.81
N LEU A 108 -8.37 0.22 -4.16
CA LEU A 108 -8.88 -1.05 -3.66
C LEU A 108 -9.23 -1.93 -4.86
N THR A 109 -8.70 -3.16 -4.89
CA THR A 109 -9.08 -4.13 -5.92
C THR A 109 -10.33 -4.89 -5.53
N GLU A 110 -11.14 -5.22 -6.54
CA GLU A 110 -12.16 -6.26 -6.55
C GLU A 110 -13.16 -6.21 -5.38
N THR A 111 -13.64 -5.00 -5.09
CA THR A 111 -14.65 -4.72 -4.05
C THR A 111 -16.08 -5.09 -4.45
N GLY A 112 -16.25 -5.98 -5.44
CA GLY A 112 -17.55 -6.43 -5.94
C GLY A 112 -17.97 -7.78 -5.34
N GLU A 113 -19.26 -8.09 -5.36
CA GLU A 113 -19.75 -9.42 -4.98
C GLU A 113 -19.23 -10.46 -5.98
N ASN A 114 -18.71 -11.59 -5.48
CA ASN A 114 -18.36 -12.73 -6.31
C ASN A 114 -19.65 -13.19 -7.03
N PRO A 115 -19.73 -13.19 -8.37
CA PRO A 115 -20.92 -13.53 -9.13
C PRO A 115 -21.27 -15.03 -9.08
N GLY A 116 -20.78 -15.77 -8.09
CA GLY A 116 -21.21 -17.13 -7.76
C GLY A 116 -20.74 -18.22 -8.73
N GLY A 117 -19.90 -17.88 -9.72
CA GLY A 117 -19.40 -18.82 -10.75
C GLY A 117 -17.87 -18.98 -10.79
N CYS A 118 -17.12 -18.16 -10.05
CA CYS A 118 -15.66 -18.25 -9.97
C CYS A 118 -15.26 -18.81 -8.61
N VAL A 119 -14.60 -19.98 -8.63
CA VAL A 119 -14.07 -20.66 -7.43
C VAL A 119 -12.94 -19.84 -6.79
N GLU A 120 -12.21 -19.06 -7.59
CA GLU A 120 -11.15 -18.15 -7.15
C GLU A 120 -11.56 -16.70 -7.44
N TRP A 121 -12.18 -16.05 -6.45
CA TRP A 121 -12.32 -14.59 -6.45
C TRP A 121 -11.00 -13.99 -5.95
N PRO A 122 -10.37 -13.03 -6.66
CA PRO A 122 -9.02 -12.62 -6.29
C PRO A 122 -9.04 -11.90 -4.94
N ALA A 123 -8.00 -12.13 -4.13
CA ALA A 123 -7.92 -11.58 -2.79
C ALA A 123 -7.90 -10.04 -2.82
N PHE A 124 -8.66 -9.45 -1.90
CA PHE A 124 -8.67 -8.01 -1.66
C PHE A 124 -7.25 -7.45 -1.49
N ALA A 125 -6.93 -6.39 -2.23
CA ALA A 125 -5.69 -5.63 -2.05
C ALA A 125 -6.00 -4.14 -1.87
N ALA A 126 -5.36 -3.54 -0.87
CA ALA A 126 -5.28 -2.11 -0.70
C ALA A 126 -3.91 -1.64 -1.19
N TYR A 127 -3.87 -0.70 -2.14
CA TYR A 127 -2.61 -0.18 -2.65
C TYR A 127 -2.67 1.32 -2.95
N HIS A 128 -1.50 1.94 -3.03
CA HIS A 128 -1.38 3.31 -3.52
C HIS A 128 -0.07 3.47 -4.30
N THR A 129 -0.11 4.29 -5.34
CA THR A 129 1.07 4.68 -6.11
C THR A 129 1.44 6.12 -5.79
N GLY A 130 2.73 6.42 -5.74
CA GLY A 130 3.25 7.78 -5.58
C GLY A 130 3.96 8.22 -6.85
N GLY A 131 3.71 9.46 -7.27
CA GLY A 131 4.43 10.10 -8.36
C GLY A 131 4.92 11.47 -7.91
N SER A 132 6.21 11.73 -8.10
CA SER A 132 6.84 13.04 -7.90
C SER A 132 7.79 13.33 -9.04
N VAL A 133 8.36 14.53 -9.05
CA VAL A 133 9.39 14.89 -10.02
C VAL A 133 10.62 14.02 -9.78
N GLY A 134 10.83 13.07 -10.69
CA GLY A 134 11.95 12.14 -10.71
C GLY A 134 11.89 11.02 -9.66
N GLY A 135 10.71 10.75 -9.11
CA GLY A 135 10.48 9.62 -8.22
C GLY A 135 9.12 8.98 -8.46
N THR A 136 9.07 7.65 -8.40
CA THR A 136 7.82 6.88 -8.50
C THR A 136 7.84 5.76 -7.46
N SER A 137 6.69 5.46 -6.86
CA SER A 137 6.59 4.40 -5.85
C SER A 137 5.26 3.66 -5.92
N ALA A 138 5.22 2.49 -5.29
CA ALA A 138 4.00 1.74 -5.04
C ALA A 138 4.10 1.04 -3.67
N LEU A 139 2.99 1.01 -2.95
CA LEU A 139 2.82 0.19 -1.74
C LEU A 139 1.53 -0.61 -1.89
N VAL A 140 1.62 -1.92 -1.68
CA VAL A 140 0.51 -2.88 -1.77
C VAL A 140 0.43 -3.66 -0.47
N LEU A 141 -0.77 -3.77 0.08
CA LEU A 141 -1.11 -4.60 1.23
C LEU A 141 -2.19 -5.59 0.79
N LEU A 142 -1.92 -6.88 0.98
CA LEU A 142 -2.84 -7.97 0.71
C LEU A 142 -3.02 -8.75 2.02
N PRO A 143 -4.08 -8.47 2.80
CA PRO A 143 -4.37 -9.21 4.02
C PRO A 143 -4.66 -10.68 3.70
N SER A 144 -4.15 -11.62 4.51
CA SER A 144 -4.64 -13.00 4.45
C SER A 144 -6.15 -13.02 4.75
N ALA A 145 -6.88 -13.97 4.15
CA ALA A 145 -8.33 -14.08 4.30
C ALA A 145 -8.74 -14.00 5.77
N TRP A 146 -9.60 -13.03 6.09
CA TRP A 146 -10.16 -12.85 7.42
C TRP A 146 -11.31 -13.86 7.58
N SER A 147 -11.14 -14.88 8.42
CA SER A 147 -12.27 -15.70 8.86
C SER A 147 -12.75 -15.19 10.23
N PRO A 148 -14.01 -14.73 10.35
CA PRO A 148 -14.61 -14.39 11.65
C PRO A 148 -14.60 -15.55 12.66
N GLU A 149 -14.44 -16.78 12.18
CA GLU A 149 -14.36 -18.00 12.98
C GLU A 149 -12.98 -18.19 13.66
N GLU A 150 -11.90 -17.62 13.11
CA GLU A 150 -10.58 -17.68 13.76
C GLU A 150 -10.52 -16.84 15.05
N THR A 151 -11.45 -15.90 15.24
CA THR A 151 -11.55 -15.10 16.48
C THR A 151 -12.26 -15.81 17.63
N SER A 152 -13.04 -16.87 17.38
CA SER A 152 -13.75 -17.62 18.43
C SER A 152 -13.01 -18.87 18.89
N ASP A 153 -12.12 -19.43 18.07
CA ASP A 153 -11.33 -20.60 18.45
C ASP A 153 -10.09 -20.20 19.27
N THR A 154 -10.34 -19.89 20.54
CA THR A 154 -9.31 -19.62 21.56
C THR A 154 -8.42 -20.83 21.87
N THR A 155 -8.65 -21.98 21.25
CA THR A 155 -8.02 -23.27 21.60
C THR A 155 -6.98 -23.79 20.62
N ARG A 156 -6.89 -23.23 19.39
CA ARG A 156 -5.81 -23.60 18.45
C ARG A 156 -4.50 -22.92 18.83
N ALA A 157 -3.65 -23.67 19.54
CA ALA A 157 -2.30 -23.28 19.93
C ALA A 157 -1.35 -22.95 18.76
N ASN A 158 -1.74 -23.23 17.50
CA ASN A 158 -0.91 -23.10 16.30
C ASN A 158 -1.43 -22.11 15.24
N SER A 159 -2.41 -21.24 15.55
CA SER A 159 -2.83 -20.21 14.60
C SER A 159 -1.74 -19.14 14.44
N PRO A 160 -1.30 -18.79 13.21
CA PRO A 160 -0.23 -17.82 13.01
C PRO A 160 -0.59 -16.45 13.61
N SER A 161 0.36 -15.82 14.29
CA SER A 161 0.18 -14.51 14.92
C SER A 161 0.13 -13.38 13.87
N PRO A 162 -0.66 -12.32 14.08
CA PRO A 162 -0.63 -11.13 13.22
C PRO A 162 0.75 -10.43 13.28
N PRO A 163 1.14 -9.68 12.23
CA PRO A 163 0.39 -9.44 11.00
C PRO A 163 0.49 -10.61 10.01
N ARG A 164 -0.64 -10.93 9.37
CA ARG A 164 -0.77 -11.94 8.31
C ARG A 164 -1.14 -11.30 6.98
N GLY A 165 -0.42 -11.66 5.93
CA GLY A 165 -0.63 -11.15 4.59
C GLY A 165 0.67 -10.85 3.89
N VAL A 166 0.58 -10.19 2.74
CA VAL A 166 1.72 -9.80 1.92
C VAL A 166 1.77 -8.28 1.83
N VAL A 167 2.96 -7.72 2.05
CA VAL A 167 3.25 -6.30 1.81
C VAL A 167 4.33 -6.20 0.74
N VAL A 168 4.06 -5.43 -0.31
CA VAL A 168 5.02 -5.13 -1.37
C VAL A 168 5.24 -3.64 -1.43
N ALA A 169 6.49 -3.21 -1.28
CA ALA A 169 6.90 -1.82 -1.41
C ALA A 169 7.93 -1.67 -2.52
N VAL A 170 7.70 -0.71 -3.42
CA VAL A 170 8.58 -0.40 -4.55
C VAL A 170 8.86 1.10 -4.54
N ILE A 171 10.14 1.48 -4.61
CA ILE A 171 10.58 2.87 -4.76
C ILE A 171 11.54 2.91 -5.95
N GLY A 172 11.30 3.80 -6.89
CA GLY A 172 12.18 4.10 -8.01
C GLY A 172 12.49 5.59 -8.07
N ASN A 173 13.73 5.92 -8.41
CA ASN A 173 14.20 7.30 -8.57
C ASN A 173 14.08 7.80 -10.01
N ILE A 174 13.00 7.40 -10.68
CA ILE A 174 12.67 7.83 -12.03
C ILE A 174 11.21 8.24 -12.12
N SER A 175 10.90 9.29 -12.88
CA SER A 175 9.52 9.69 -13.20
C SER A 175 8.79 8.64 -14.03
N ASN A 176 7.47 8.60 -13.91
CA ASN A 176 6.55 7.90 -14.82
C ASN A 176 6.78 6.38 -14.94
N ALA A 177 7.24 5.73 -13.87
CA ALA A 177 7.36 4.27 -13.85
C ALA A 177 6.03 3.60 -13.44
N GLY A 178 5.56 2.63 -14.21
CA GLY A 178 4.29 1.93 -13.95
C GLY A 178 4.39 0.85 -12.87
N TYR A 179 4.55 1.22 -11.58
CA TYR A 179 4.75 0.23 -10.51
C TYR A 179 3.47 -0.40 -9.94
N GLY A 180 2.31 0.26 -10.04
CA GLY A 180 1.08 -0.20 -9.36
C GLY A 180 0.64 -1.62 -9.74
N LYS A 181 0.35 -1.86 -11.03
CA LYS A 181 -0.09 -3.19 -11.51
C LYS A 181 0.97 -4.28 -11.26
N MET A 182 2.24 -3.94 -11.43
CA MET A 182 3.36 -4.85 -11.20
C MET A 182 3.45 -5.26 -9.73
N ALA A 183 3.39 -4.30 -8.80
CA ALA A 183 3.46 -4.59 -7.37
C ALA A 183 2.28 -5.44 -6.88
N VAL A 184 1.06 -5.20 -7.41
CA VAL A 184 -0.11 -6.04 -7.12
C VAL A 184 0.09 -7.47 -7.64
N GLY A 185 0.62 -7.61 -8.86
CA GLY A 185 0.95 -8.92 -9.44
C GLY A 185 1.98 -9.70 -8.59
N ILE A 186 3.03 -9.02 -8.13
CA ILE A 186 4.01 -9.61 -7.20
C ILE A 186 3.30 -10.07 -5.92
N ALA A 187 2.49 -9.22 -5.29
CA ALA A 187 1.81 -9.56 -4.05
C ALA A 187 0.97 -10.84 -4.18
N ARG A 188 0.20 -10.95 -5.29
CA ARG A 188 -0.61 -12.15 -5.58
C ARG A 188 0.24 -13.40 -5.77
N LYS A 189 1.37 -13.31 -6.49
CA LYS A 189 2.28 -14.45 -6.64
C LYS A 189 2.90 -14.91 -5.33
N PHE A 190 3.20 -14.00 -4.40
CA PHE A 190 3.66 -14.38 -3.07
C PHE A 190 2.58 -15.09 -2.25
N VAL A 191 1.30 -14.74 -2.40
CA VAL A 191 0.21 -15.46 -1.73
C VAL A 191 0.10 -16.89 -2.27
N GLU A 192 0.16 -17.08 -3.59
CA GLU A 192 0.13 -18.40 -4.21
C GLU A 192 1.29 -19.30 -3.72
N LEU A 193 2.48 -18.75 -3.52
CA LEU A 193 3.66 -19.50 -3.06
C LEU A 193 3.64 -19.86 -1.57
N CYS A 194 2.86 -19.13 -0.78
CA CYS A 194 2.78 -19.29 0.68
C CYS A 194 1.51 -20.02 1.14
N SER A 195 0.66 -20.46 0.20
CA SER A 195 -0.56 -21.24 0.44
C SER A 195 -0.28 -22.73 0.31
#